data_AF-A0A5J6HUH3-F1
#
_entry.id   AF-A0A5J6HUH3-F1
#
_cell.length_a   1.000
_cell.length_b   1.000
_cell.length_c   1.000
_cell.angle_alpha   90.00
_cell.angle_beta   90.00
_cell.angle_gamma   90.00
#
_symmetry.space_group_name_H-M   'P 1'
#
loop_
_entity.id
_entity.type
_entity.pdbx_description
1 polymer ?
#
loop_
_entity_poly.entity_id
_entity_poly.type
_entity_poly.pdbx_seq_one_letter_code
_entity_poly.pdbx_strand_id
1 'polypeptide(L)' 'MKPRTAAGRARRSGIVSIARSMVRDRGHAYPAEVIAAAAAAGLKPSQADVKAALTRAGMYRR' A
#
# COMPACT_ATOMS: atom_id res chain seq x y z
N MET A 1 -11.98 23.55 6.65
CA MET A 1 -10.80 22.70 6.87
C MET A 1 -11.17 21.28 6.44
N LYS A 2 -10.78 20.81 5.25
CA LYS A 2 -11.17 19.47 4.76
C LYS A 2 -10.73 18.43 5.79
N PRO A 3 -11.59 17.54 6.29
CA PRO A 3 -11.17 16.42 7.13
C PRO A 3 -10.33 15.51 6.24
N ARG A 4 -9.04 15.82 6.04
CA ARG A 4 -8.08 14.98 5.32
C ARG A 4 -7.59 13.87 6.26
N THR A 5 -8.61 13.19 6.81
CA THR A 5 -8.77 11.78 7.13
C THR A 5 -7.59 11.05 7.77
N ALA A 6 -7.65 10.91 9.10
CA ALA A 6 -6.96 9.84 9.82
C ALA A 6 -7.18 8.47 9.16
N ALA A 7 -8.37 8.22 8.63
CA ALA A 7 -8.70 7.01 7.85
C ALA A 7 -7.82 6.81 6.60
N GLY A 8 -7.47 7.88 5.89
CA GLY A 8 -6.58 7.82 4.73
C GLY A 8 -5.13 7.51 5.13
N ARG A 9 -4.67 8.06 6.27
CA ARG A 9 -3.35 7.75 6.83
C ARG A 9 -3.28 6.29 7.31
N ALA A 10 -4.32 5.80 7.98
CA ALA A 10 -4.44 4.43 8.45
C ALA A 10 -4.39 3.43 7.27
N ARG A 11 -5.18 3.66 6.21
CA ARG A 11 -5.15 2.84 4.99
C ARG A 11 -3.75 2.80 4.36
N ARG A 12 -3.10 3.96 4.23
CA ARG A 12 -1.75 4.04 3.65
C ARG A 12 -0.71 3.30 4.48
N SER A 13 -0.80 3.38 5.81
CA SER A 13 0.06 2.63 6.71
C SER A 13 -0.11 1.12 6.52
N GLY A 14 -1.36 0.65 6.41
CA GLY A 14 -1.69 -0.76 6.12
C GLY A 14 -1.08 -1.25 4.80
N ILE A 15 -1.25 -0.50 3.71
CA ILE A 15 -0.66 -0.83 2.40
C ILE A 15 0.86 -0.96 2.48
N VAL A 16 1.54 -0.02 3.14
CA VAL A 16 3.00 -0.03 3.27
C VAL A 16 3.47 -1.18 4.16
N SER A 17 2.74 -1.52 5.21
CA SER A 17 3.07 -2.66 6.07
C SER A 17 3.02 -3.98 5.29
N ILE A 18 1.95 -4.19 4.52
CA ILE A 18 1.79 -5.35 3.64
C ILE A 18 2.93 -5.41 2.63
N ALA A 19 3.20 -4.30 1.94
CA ALA A 19 4.29 -4.21 0.96
C ALA A 19 5.66 -4.54 1.58
N ARG A 20 5.95 -4.07 2.80
CA ARG A 20 7.19 -4.42 3.52
C ARG A 20 7.28 -5.89 3.85
N SER A 21 6.17 -6.53 4.24
CA SER A 21 6.17 -7.98 4.47
C SER A 21 6.51 -8.70 3.18
N MET A 22 5.85 -8.34 2.07
CA MET A 22 6.10 -8.96 0.77
C MET A 22 7.54 -8.78 0.29
N VAL A 23 8.13 -7.59 0.45
CA VAL A 23 9.54 -7.35 0.13
C VAL A 23 10.46 -8.21 1.00
N ARG A 24 10.14 -8.41 2.29
CA ARG A 24 10.95 -9.28 3.16
C ARG A 24 10.83 -10.75 2.77
N ASP A 25 9.64 -11.20 2.38
CA ASP A 25 9.38 -12.61 2.07
C ASP A 25 9.83 -13.01 0.65
N ARG A 26 9.71 -12.09 -0.33
CA ARG A 26 9.91 -12.36 -1.76
C ARG A 26 11.01 -11.52 -2.42
N GLY A 27 11.57 -10.54 -1.71
CA GLY A 27 12.53 -9.57 -2.24
C GLY A 27 11.90 -8.43 -3.06
N HIS A 28 10.60 -8.48 -3.35
CA HIS A 28 9.89 -7.48 -4.16
C HIS A 28 8.43 -7.33 -3.74
N ALA A 29 7.80 -6.23 -4.15
CA ALA A 29 6.37 -5.98 -3.96
C ALA A 29 5.77 -5.29 -5.18
N TYR A 30 5.06 -6.04 -6.02
CA TYR A 30 4.37 -5.46 -7.17
C TYR A 30 3.04 -4.83 -6.73
N PRO A 31 2.64 -3.68 -7.32
CA PRO A 31 1.40 -3.01 -6.95
C PRO A 31 0.16 -3.91 -7.03
N ALA A 32 0.08 -4.80 -8.03
CA ALA A 32 -1.04 -5.71 -8.19
C ALA A 32 -1.15 -6.72 -7.03
N GLU A 33 -0.02 -7.27 -6.59
CA GLU A 33 0.00 -8.22 -5.48
C GLU A 33 -0.31 -7.55 -4.15
N VAL A 34 0.20 -6.34 -3.95
CA VAL A 34 -0.10 -5.54 -2.74
C VAL A 34 -1.59 -5.20 -2.69
N ILE A 35 -2.25 -4.94 -3.83
CA ILE A 35 -3.71 -4.75 -3.89
C ILE A 35 -4.43 -6.03 -3.48
N ALA A 36 -4.03 -7.18 -4.02
CA ALA A 36 -4.65 -8.47 -3.68
C ALA A 36 -4.49 -8.81 -2.19
N ALA A 37 -3.29 -8.63 -1.63
CA ALA A 37 -3.02 -8.85 -0.21
C ALA A 37 -3.76 -7.86 0.69
N ALA A 38 -3.84 -6.59 0.29
CA ALA A 38 -4.64 -5.59 1.00
C ALA A 38 -6.14 -5.92 0.96
N ALA A 39 -6.66 -6.38 -0.18
CA ALA A 39 -8.03 -6.85 -0.32
C ALA A 39 -8.33 -8.04 0.59
N ALA A 40 -7.42 -9.01 0.68
CA ALA A 40 -7.52 -10.14 1.62
C ALA A 40 -7.53 -9.69 3.09
N ALA A 41 -6.84 -8.60 3.41
CA ALA A 41 -6.85 -7.97 4.74
C ALA A 41 -8.05 -7.03 4.99
N GLY A 42 -9.05 -7.01 4.10
CA GLY A 42 -10.25 -6.17 4.22
C GLY A 42 -10.05 -4.70 3.85
N LEU A 43 -8.87 -4.33 3.35
CA LEU A 43 -8.61 -2.99 2.80
C LEU A 43 -9.09 -2.96 1.35
N LYS A 44 -9.75 -1.87 0.94
CA LYS A 44 -10.11 -1.63 -0.47
C LYS A 44 -9.28 -0.48 -1.05
N PRO A 45 -7.97 -0.66 -1.30
CA PRO A 45 -7.15 0.38 -1.91
C PRO A 45 -7.33 0.43 -3.43
N SER A 46 -7.28 1.62 -4.01
CA SER A 46 -7.19 1.77 -5.46
C SER A 46 -5.77 1.51 -5.95
N GLN A 47 -5.60 1.17 -7.24
CA GLN A 47 -4.27 1.00 -7.83
C GLN A 47 -3.43 2.28 -7.72
N ALA A 48 -4.06 3.46 -7.84
CA ALA A 48 -3.41 4.75 -7.67
C ALA A 48 -2.90 4.94 -6.23
N ASP A 49 -3.68 4.56 -5.22
CA ASP A 49 -3.28 4.66 -3.82
C ASP A 49 -2.10 3.75 -3.49
N VAL A 50 -2.12 2.52 -4.01
CA VAL A 50 -1.02 1.57 -3.80
C VAL A 50 0.25 2.07 -4.48
N LYS A 51 0.18 2.49 -5.76
CA LYS A 51 1.34 3.08 -6.45
C LYS A 51 1.88 4.29 -5.68
N ALA A 52 1.02 5.22 -5.26
CA ALA A 52 1.44 6.39 -4.51
C ALA A 52 2.05 6.04 -3.13
N ALA A 53 1.56 4.99 -2.47
CA ALA A 53 2.10 4.51 -1.20
C ALA A 53 3.48 3.87 -1.39
N LEU A 54 3.62 3.00 -2.39
CA LEU A 54 4.87 2.30 -2.71
C LEU A 54 5.96 3.27 -3.20
N THR A 55 5.61 4.21 -4.08
CA THR A 55 6.55 5.25 -4.56
C THR A 55 7.02 6.13 -3.41
N ARG A 56 6.12 6.56 -2.50
CA ARG A 56 6.53 7.31 -1.29
C ARG A 56 7.43 6.51 -0.36
N ALA A 57 7.24 5.19 -0.30
CA ALA A 57 8.06 4.30 0.51
C ALA A 57 9.39 3.91 -0.16
N GLY A 58 9.65 4.36 -1.40
CA GLY A 58 10.83 3.98 -2.18
C GLY A 58 10.81 2.53 -2.69
N MET A 59 9.66 1.86 -2.61
CA MET A 59 9.48 0.44 -2.96
C MET A 59 9.02 0.22 -4.40
N TYR A 60 8.66 1.30 -5.10
CA TYR A 60 8.24 1.24 -6.50
C TYR A 60 8.83 2.42 -7.26
N ARG A 61 9.71 2.10 -8.20
CA ARG A 61 10.29 3.02 -9.17
C ARG A 61 9.65 2.68 -10.52
N ARG A 62 9.01 3.68 -11.14
CA ARG A 62 8.35 3.54 -12.45
C ARG A 62 9.37 3.21 -13.53
#